data_AF-A0A1V1PKD0-F1
#
_entry.id   AF-A0A1V1PKD0-F1
#
_cell.length_a   1.000
_cell.length_b   1.000
_cell.length_c   1.000
_cell.angle_alpha   90.00
_cell.angle_beta   90.00
_cell.angle_gamma   90.00
#
_symmetry.space_group_name_H-M   'P 1'
#
loop_
_entity.id
_entity.type
_entity.pdbx_description
1 polymer ?
#
loop_
_entity_poly.entity_id
_entity_poly.type
_entity_poly.pdbx_seq_one_letter_code
_entity_poly.pdbx_strand_id
1 'polypeptide(L)'
;MVMQSRKSCVALVAACFLVASCGPALTDNPEAETIENLGPQASETNSAMQVGDCVETSITLVGSRLEGVADSGSGVEFANGMSQVSYDVLPGVSNSRVGDPVRLCLVSVPQNCPPGDDRGRVYAGTNLRTNETWTAPDSQHMCGGA
;
A
#
# COMPACT_ATOMS: atom_id res chain seq x y z
N MET A 1 -49.10 29.30 25.91
CA MET A 1 -48.29 28.50 26.85
C MET A 1 -46.84 28.90 26.63
N VAL A 2 -46.35 29.90 27.38
CA VAL A 2 -45.53 29.79 28.61
C VAL A 2 -44.18 29.11 28.33
N MET A 3 -43.00 29.56 28.74
CA MET A 3 -42.41 30.83 29.20
C MET A 3 -40.92 30.49 29.37
N GLN A 4 -40.00 31.35 28.92
CA GLN A 4 -38.61 31.30 29.37
C GLN A 4 -38.53 31.57 30.88
N SER A 5 -37.70 30.84 31.64
CA SER A 5 -37.18 31.28 32.95
C SER A 5 -35.95 30.43 33.31
N ARG A 6 -34.71 30.91 33.14
CA ARG A 6 -33.87 31.75 34.03
C ARG A 6 -33.49 31.12 35.38
N LYS A 7 -32.19 30.77 35.45
CA LYS A 7 -31.16 31.13 36.45
C LYS A 7 -31.29 30.66 37.90
N SER A 8 -30.24 29.92 38.30
CA SER A 8 -29.39 30.05 39.51
C SER A 8 -30.01 30.05 40.91
N CYS A 9 -29.51 29.12 41.73
CA CYS A 9 -29.18 29.15 43.18
C CYS A 9 -29.05 27.66 43.58
N VAL A 10 -28.04 27.15 44.27
CA VAL A 10 -27.54 27.50 45.60
C VAL A 10 -26.17 26.81 45.77
N ALA A 11 -25.26 27.46 46.51
CA ALA A 11 -23.93 27.00 46.87
C ALA A 11 -23.90 26.28 48.24
N LEU A 12 -22.73 25.67 48.53
CA LEU A 12 -22.30 24.99 49.78
C LEU A 12 -22.91 23.58 49.99
N VAL A 13 -22.14 22.56 50.33
CA VAL A 13 -21.43 22.39 51.61
C VAL A 13 -20.11 21.64 51.46
N ALA A 14 -19.10 22.09 52.22
CA ALA A 14 -17.79 21.48 52.42
C ALA A 14 -17.82 20.34 53.45
N ALA A 15 -16.99 19.30 53.27
CA ALA A 15 -16.44 18.53 54.39
C ALA A 15 -15.22 17.69 53.96
N CYS A 16 -14.05 18.05 54.49
CA CYS A 16 -12.89 17.16 54.58
C CYS A 16 -13.22 16.00 55.52
N PHE A 17 -12.95 14.77 55.08
CA PHE A 17 -12.72 13.64 55.98
C PHE A 17 -11.42 12.93 55.58
N LEU A 18 -10.47 12.91 56.51
CA LEU A 18 -9.24 12.13 56.50
C LEU A 18 -9.47 10.82 57.28
N VAL A 19 -9.17 9.67 56.68
CA VAL A 19 -8.75 8.38 57.32
C VAL A 19 -8.35 7.42 56.18
N ALA A 20 -7.08 7.07 55.97
CA ALA A 20 -6.24 6.09 56.67
C ALA A 20 -6.45 4.61 56.26
N SER A 21 -5.41 4.08 55.59
CA SER A 21 -4.83 2.71 55.71
C SER A 21 -5.23 1.55 54.76
N CYS A 22 -4.16 0.80 54.42
CA CYS A 22 -4.04 -0.61 54.01
C CYS A 22 -4.53 -1.07 52.61
N GLY A 23 -3.58 -1.48 51.76
CA GLY A 23 -3.80 -2.21 50.48
C GLY A 23 -4.04 -3.71 50.71
N PRO A 24 -3.55 -4.63 49.85
CA PRO A 24 -3.32 -4.59 48.40
C PRO A 24 -4.21 -5.64 47.68
N ALA A 25 -4.35 -5.59 46.34
CA ALA A 25 -4.47 -6.78 45.48
C ALA A 25 -4.70 -6.40 44.02
N LEU A 26 -3.68 -6.67 43.20
CA LEU A 26 -3.75 -7.44 41.95
C LEU A 26 -5.02 -7.30 41.11
N THR A 27 -4.93 -6.50 40.05
CA THR A 27 -5.31 -7.02 38.73
C THR A 27 -4.13 -6.76 37.81
N ASP A 28 -3.23 -7.74 37.75
CA ASP A 28 -2.46 -7.96 36.53
C ASP A 28 -3.49 -8.14 35.43
N ASN A 29 -3.44 -7.31 34.40
CA ASN A 29 -4.23 -7.50 33.18
C ASN A 29 -3.27 -8.04 32.10
N PRO A 30 -3.02 -9.35 32.02
CA PRO A 30 -2.10 -9.92 31.04
C PRO A 30 -2.85 -10.36 29.79
N GLU A 31 -3.47 -9.44 29.04
CA GLU A 31 -3.99 -9.75 27.70
C GLU A 31 -3.77 -8.54 26.77
N ALA A 32 -2.51 -8.13 26.63
CA ALA A 32 -2.06 -7.52 25.39
C ALA A 32 -1.86 -8.65 24.39
N GLU A 33 -2.97 -9.10 23.80
CA GLU A 33 -2.96 -10.04 22.69
C GLU A 33 -2.14 -9.43 21.55
N THR A 34 -1.08 -10.16 21.24
CA THR A 34 -0.30 -10.14 20.01
C THR A 34 -1.16 -9.85 18.79
N ILE A 35 -1.08 -8.64 18.25
CA ILE A 35 -1.43 -8.42 16.85
C ILE A 35 -0.23 -8.85 16.02
N GLU A 36 -0.44 -9.94 15.30
CA GLU A 36 0.38 -10.48 14.24
C GLU A 36 0.79 -9.37 13.26
N ASN A 37 2.03 -8.89 13.38
CA ASN A 37 2.65 -8.15 12.30
C ASN A 37 3.15 -9.13 11.23
N LEU A 38 2.20 -9.80 10.58
CA LEU A 38 2.42 -10.67 9.42
C LEU A 38 1.61 -10.15 8.22
N GLY A 39 1.76 -8.87 7.93
CA GLY A 39 1.63 -8.44 6.54
C GLY A 39 2.94 -8.78 5.84
N PRO A 40 2.96 -9.60 4.78
CA PRO A 40 4.13 -9.68 3.92
C PRO A 40 4.46 -8.27 3.45
N GLN A 41 5.64 -7.78 3.82
CA GLN A 41 6.25 -6.60 3.21
C GLN A 41 6.17 -6.83 1.70
N ALA A 42 5.39 -6.04 0.98
CA ALA A 42 5.02 -6.37 -0.39
C ALA A 42 6.27 -6.55 -1.30
N SER A 43 7.38 -5.90 -0.95
CA SER A 43 8.70 -6.06 -1.59
C SER A 43 9.31 -7.47 -1.47
N GLU A 44 9.12 -8.17 -0.36
CA GLU A 44 9.61 -9.55 -0.17
C GLU A 44 8.81 -10.53 -1.03
N THR A 45 7.48 -10.35 -1.06
CA THR A 45 6.56 -11.20 -1.85
C THR A 45 6.85 -11.09 -3.35
N ASN A 46 7.13 -9.89 -3.85
CA ASN A 46 7.39 -9.67 -5.28
C ASN A 46 8.72 -10.28 -5.73
N SER A 47 9.75 -10.20 -4.88
CA SER A 47 11.10 -10.73 -5.16
C SER A 47 11.12 -12.26 -5.21
N ALA A 48 10.25 -12.90 -4.43
CA ALA A 48 10.11 -14.36 -4.37
C ALA A 48 9.36 -14.98 -5.56
N MET A 49 8.64 -14.19 -6.37
CA MET A 49 7.86 -14.70 -7.50
C MET A 49 8.73 -15.47 -8.50
N GLN A 50 8.22 -16.59 -8.99
CA GLN A 50 8.79 -17.38 -10.08
C GLN A 50 8.08 -17.07 -11.40
N VAL A 51 8.73 -17.37 -12.53
CA VAL A 51 8.12 -17.15 -13.84
C VAL A 51 6.84 -17.98 -13.95
N GLY A 52 5.73 -17.31 -14.28
CA GLY A 52 4.38 -17.88 -14.31
C GLY A 52 3.53 -17.54 -13.09
N ASP A 53 4.12 -17.11 -11.98
CA ASP A 53 3.37 -16.67 -10.81
C ASP A 53 2.62 -15.37 -11.09
N CYS A 54 1.41 -15.27 -10.56
CA CYS A 54 0.58 -14.08 -10.67
C CYS A 54 0.15 -13.57 -9.30
N VAL A 55 0.00 -12.26 -9.19
CA VAL A 55 -0.54 -11.57 -8.02
C VAL A 55 -1.60 -10.57 -8.46
N GLU A 56 -2.67 -10.46 -7.69
CA GLU A 56 -3.69 -9.42 -7.88
C GLU A 56 -3.40 -8.24 -6.95
N THR A 57 -3.58 -7.04 -7.49
CA THR A 57 -3.30 -5.76 -6.84
C THR A 57 -4.21 -4.69 -7.43
N SER A 58 -4.03 -3.43 -7.04
CA SER A 58 -4.71 -2.29 -7.65
C SER A 58 -3.73 -1.21 -8.04
N ILE A 59 -4.11 -0.39 -9.03
CA ILE A 59 -3.29 0.73 -9.47
C ILE A 59 -3.36 1.88 -8.46
N THR A 60 -2.21 2.43 -8.08
CA THR A 60 -2.10 3.63 -7.24
C THR A 60 -1.74 4.86 -8.05
N LEU A 61 -1.06 4.70 -9.19
CA LEU A 61 -0.67 5.79 -10.08
C LEU A 61 -0.63 5.31 -11.54
N VAL A 62 -1.06 6.18 -12.46
CA VAL A 62 -0.87 6.02 -13.91
C VAL A 62 -0.30 7.33 -14.45
N GLY A 63 0.73 7.25 -15.28
CA GLY A 63 1.34 8.44 -15.87
C GLY A 63 2.23 8.14 -17.07
N SER A 64 2.91 9.19 -17.53
CA SER A 64 3.99 9.07 -18.50
C SER A 64 5.27 8.57 -17.83
N ARG A 65 6.18 7.96 -18.60
CA ARG A 65 7.50 7.51 -18.11
C ARG A 65 8.28 8.64 -17.43
N LEU A 66 8.29 9.81 -18.06
CA LEU A 66 8.87 11.03 -17.51
C LEU A 66 7.73 11.95 -17.07
N GLU A 67 7.80 12.43 -15.84
CA GLU A 67 6.80 13.34 -15.27
C GLU A 67 6.67 14.61 -16.12
N GLY A 68 5.44 14.98 -16.44
CA GLY A 68 5.12 16.18 -17.21
C GLY A 68 5.49 16.13 -18.71
N VAL A 69 6.10 15.04 -19.19
CA VAL A 69 6.44 14.86 -20.61
C VAL A 69 5.49 13.86 -21.23
N ALA A 70 4.47 14.40 -21.91
CA ALA A 70 3.55 13.59 -22.72
C ALA A 70 4.32 12.72 -23.72
N ASP A 71 3.79 11.54 -24.00
CA ASP A 71 4.35 10.57 -24.96
C ASP A 71 5.78 10.08 -24.68
N SER A 72 6.34 10.38 -23.50
CA SER A 72 7.66 9.87 -23.09
C SER A 72 7.68 8.35 -22.81
N GLY A 73 6.51 7.70 -22.85
CA GLY A 73 6.26 6.31 -22.53
C GLY A 73 5.20 6.16 -21.44
N SER A 74 5.10 4.98 -20.84
CA SER A 74 4.13 4.66 -19.78
C SER A 74 4.80 4.39 -18.45
N GLY A 75 4.17 4.85 -17.37
CA GLY A 75 4.49 4.51 -15.99
C GLY A 75 3.22 4.12 -15.22
N VAL A 76 3.33 3.09 -14.39
CA VAL A 76 2.23 2.63 -13.53
C VAL A 76 2.78 2.12 -12.21
N GLU A 77 2.09 2.43 -11.11
CA GLU A 77 2.41 1.94 -9.77
C GLU A 77 1.23 1.18 -9.19
N PHE A 78 1.52 0.23 -8.31
CA PHE A 78 0.55 -0.69 -7.73
C PHE A 78 0.57 -0.68 -6.19
N ALA A 79 -0.57 -1.02 -5.58
CA ALA A 79 -0.78 -0.98 -4.14
C ALA A 79 0.12 -1.95 -3.34
N ASN A 80 0.67 -2.97 -3.99
CA ASN A 80 1.65 -3.89 -3.45
C ASN A 80 3.11 -3.45 -3.70
N GLY A 81 3.33 -2.16 -3.95
CA GLY A 81 4.65 -1.56 -4.09
C GLY A 81 5.40 -1.90 -5.39
N MET A 82 4.81 -2.69 -6.28
CA MET A 82 5.36 -2.87 -7.62
C MET A 82 5.14 -1.63 -8.48
N SER A 83 5.95 -1.49 -9.51
CA SER A 83 5.75 -0.53 -10.58
C SER A 83 6.12 -1.17 -11.92
N GLN A 84 5.69 -0.56 -13.00
CA GLN A 84 6.17 -0.88 -14.34
C GLN A 84 6.43 0.40 -15.12
N VAL A 85 7.40 0.33 -16.03
CA VAL A 85 7.79 1.45 -16.86
C VAL A 85 8.12 0.99 -18.28
N SER A 86 7.72 1.76 -19.28
CA SER A 86 8.04 1.52 -20.69
C SER A 86 8.37 2.82 -21.39
N TYR A 87 9.22 2.75 -22.42
CA TYR A 87 9.43 3.87 -23.35
C TYR A 87 8.27 4.02 -24.33
N ASP A 88 7.51 2.95 -24.59
CA ASP A 88 6.32 2.99 -25.40
C ASP A 88 5.12 3.48 -24.59
N VAL A 89 4.18 4.15 -25.26
CA VAL A 89 2.86 4.45 -24.71
C VAL A 89 2.00 3.20 -24.86
N LEU A 90 1.78 2.51 -23.75
CA LEU A 90 1.05 1.25 -23.68
C LEU A 90 -0.45 1.53 -23.54
N PRO A 91 -1.30 1.14 -24.51
CA PRO A 91 -2.75 1.42 -24.45
C PRO A 91 -3.41 0.88 -23.17
N GLY A 92 -3.04 -0.33 -22.75
CA GLY A 92 -3.54 -0.95 -21.53
C GLY A 92 -3.24 -0.13 -20.26
N VAL A 93 -2.11 0.58 -20.23
CA VAL A 93 -1.77 1.51 -19.14
C VAL A 93 -2.50 2.84 -19.33
N SER A 94 -2.49 3.41 -20.54
CA SER A 94 -3.14 4.70 -20.84
C SER A 94 -4.65 4.71 -20.56
N ASN A 95 -5.33 3.59 -20.74
CA ASN A 95 -6.77 3.43 -20.49
C ASN A 95 -7.09 3.01 -19.04
N SER A 96 -6.05 2.74 -18.25
CA SER A 96 -6.17 2.40 -16.83
C SER A 96 -6.37 3.64 -15.96
N ARG A 97 -6.84 3.41 -14.73
CA ARG A 97 -7.12 4.47 -13.73
C ARG A 97 -6.72 4.01 -12.34
N VAL A 98 -6.45 4.96 -11.45
CA VAL A 98 -6.23 4.68 -10.03
C VAL A 98 -7.42 3.92 -9.45
N GLY A 99 -7.13 2.86 -8.70
CA GLY A 99 -8.10 1.95 -8.11
C GLY A 99 -8.49 0.76 -8.99
N ASP A 100 -8.08 0.73 -10.27
CA ASP A 100 -8.40 -0.42 -11.13
C ASP A 100 -7.74 -1.70 -10.59
N PRO A 101 -8.49 -2.82 -10.50
CA PRO A 101 -7.93 -4.11 -10.15
C PRO A 101 -7.07 -4.63 -11.31
N VAL A 102 -5.88 -5.13 -10.98
CA VAL A 102 -4.90 -5.62 -11.96
C VAL A 102 -4.36 -6.97 -11.51
N ARG A 103 -4.24 -7.89 -12.47
CA ARG A 103 -3.44 -9.10 -12.31
C ARG A 103 -2.08 -8.89 -12.97
N LEU A 104 -1.01 -9.09 -12.20
CA LEU A 104 0.37 -9.02 -12.67
C LEU A 104 0.97 -10.43 -12.62
N CYS A 105 1.49 -10.90 -13.75
CA CYS A 105 2.14 -12.21 -13.85
C CYS A 105 3.60 -12.04 -14.26
N LEU A 106 4.53 -12.65 -13.53
CA LEU A 106 5.95 -12.59 -13.88
C LEU A 106 6.22 -13.42 -15.14
N VAL A 107 6.78 -12.80 -16.17
CA VAL A 107 7.05 -13.46 -17.45
C VAL A 107 8.53 -13.69 -17.72
N SER A 108 9.43 -12.88 -17.15
CA SER A 108 10.86 -13.15 -17.23
C SER A 108 11.65 -12.50 -16.10
N VAL A 109 12.71 -13.18 -15.66
CA VAL A 109 13.72 -12.67 -14.73
C VAL A 109 15.03 -12.47 -15.49
N PRO A 110 15.67 -11.30 -15.39
CA PRO A 110 16.93 -11.04 -16.07
C PRO A 110 18.04 -11.96 -15.57
N GLN A 111 19.00 -12.24 -16.44
CA GLN A 111 20.12 -13.17 -16.18
C GLN A 111 21.43 -12.39 -16.11
N ASN A 112 22.44 -12.97 -15.46
CA ASN A 112 23.78 -12.38 -15.30
C ASN A 112 23.79 -11.00 -14.60
N CYS A 113 22.86 -10.80 -13.67
CA CYS A 113 22.80 -9.58 -12.87
C CYS A 113 23.94 -9.54 -11.82
N PRO A 114 24.48 -8.35 -11.49
CA PRO A 114 25.33 -8.19 -10.32
C PRO A 114 24.64 -8.69 -9.04
N PRO A 115 25.39 -9.17 -8.04
CA PRO A 115 24.80 -9.58 -6.76
C PRO A 115 23.97 -8.44 -6.13
N GLY A 116 22.70 -8.72 -5.87
CA GLY A 116 21.76 -7.77 -5.25
C GLY A 116 21.06 -6.80 -6.20
N ASP A 117 21.29 -6.89 -7.52
CA ASP A 117 20.54 -6.12 -8.52
C ASP A 117 19.50 -7.03 -9.20
N ASP A 118 18.24 -6.92 -8.79
CA ASP A 118 17.12 -7.72 -9.30
C ASP A 118 16.24 -6.97 -10.30
N ARG A 119 16.63 -5.75 -10.68
CA ARG A 119 15.86 -4.87 -11.57
C ARG A 119 15.71 -5.45 -12.98
N GLY A 120 14.58 -5.12 -13.61
CA GLY A 120 14.29 -5.53 -14.99
C GLY A 120 13.49 -6.83 -15.07
N ARG A 121 12.83 -7.23 -13.99
CA ARG A 121 11.84 -8.31 -14.03
C ARG A 121 10.67 -7.82 -14.88
N VAL A 122 10.23 -8.65 -15.82
CA VAL A 122 9.17 -8.29 -16.76
C VAL A 122 7.88 -8.96 -16.32
N TYR A 123 6.81 -8.18 -16.26
CA TYR A 123 5.49 -8.65 -15.90
C TYR A 123 4.50 -8.40 -17.03
N ALA A 124 3.59 -9.35 -17.23
CA ALA A 124 2.37 -9.12 -17.99
C ALA A 124 1.28 -8.61 -17.04
N GLY A 125 0.72 -7.45 -17.35
CA GLY A 125 -0.40 -6.86 -16.63
C GLY A 125 -1.71 -7.07 -17.38
N THR A 126 -2.77 -7.36 -16.65
CA THR A 126 -4.15 -7.34 -17.14
C THR A 126 -4.99 -6.47 -16.22
N ASN A 127 -5.53 -5.38 -16.74
CA ASN A 127 -6.50 -4.58 -16.00
C ASN A 127 -7.84 -5.33 -16.03
N LEU A 128 -8.34 -5.75 -14.88
CA LEU A 128 -9.53 -6.59 -14.77
C LEU A 128 -10.83 -5.80 -14.96
N ARG A 129 -10.78 -4.46 -15.01
CA ARG A 129 -11.91 -3.61 -15.41
C ARG A 129 -12.03 -3.50 -16.93
N THR A 130 -10.92 -3.27 -17.63
CA THR A 130 -10.92 -3.05 -19.09
C THR A 130 -10.67 -4.32 -19.89
N ASN A 131 -10.11 -5.36 -19.26
CA ASN A 131 -9.52 -6.55 -19.89
C ASN A 131 -8.36 -6.26 -20.84
N GLU A 132 -7.83 -5.04 -20.84
CA GLU A 132 -6.65 -4.71 -21.62
C GLU A 132 -5.40 -5.22 -20.94
N THR A 133 -4.42 -5.62 -21.76
CA THR A 133 -3.17 -6.20 -21.30
C THR A 133 -1.98 -5.38 -21.77
N TRP A 134 -0.87 -5.50 -21.03
CA TRP A 134 0.42 -4.94 -21.41
C TRP A 134 1.55 -5.80 -20.86
N THR A 135 2.77 -5.58 -21.33
CA THR A 135 3.97 -6.20 -20.79
C THR A 135 5.04 -5.14 -20.65
N ALA A 136 5.60 -5.02 -19.45
CA ALA A 136 6.61 -4.01 -19.14
C ALA A 136 7.52 -4.46 -17.99
N PRO A 137 8.79 -4.01 -17.98
CA PRO A 137 9.69 -4.23 -16.85
C PRO A 137 9.30 -3.39 -15.64
N ASP A 138 9.74 -3.84 -14.46
CA ASP A 138 9.69 -3.09 -13.20
C ASP A 138 10.75 -2.00 -13.09
N SER A 139 11.63 -1.89 -14.09
CA SER A 139 12.68 -0.89 -14.12
C SER A 139 12.93 -0.38 -15.52
N GLN A 140 13.27 0.91 -15.62
CA GLN A 140 13.60 1.56 -16.90
C GLN A 140 14.91 1.03 -17.47
N HIS A 141 15.79 0.60 -16.58
CA HIS A 141 17.09 0.05 -16.91
C HIS A 141 17.19 -1.37 -16.34
N MET A 142 17.76 -2.28 -17.11
CA MET A 142 17.94 -3.67 -16.67
C MET A 142 18.98 -3.75 -15.56
N CYS A 143 19.00 -4.88 -14.85
CA CYS A 143 20.09 -5.17 -13.92
C CYS A 143 21.46 -5.04 -14.61
N GLY A 144 22.48 -4.60 -13.87
CA GLY A 144 23.82 -4.38 -14.41
C GLY A 144 24.10 -2.98 -14.94
N GLY A 145 23.10 -2.09 -15.02
CA GLY A 145 23.35 -0.66 -15.16
C GLY A 145 22.23 0.15 -15.81
N ALA A 146 22.44 1.47 -15.82
CA ALA A 146 21.87 2.38 -16.81
C ALA A 146 22.93 2.67 -17.89
#